data_AF-A0A962DML3-F1
#
_entry.id   AF-A0A962DML3-F1
#
_cell.length_a   1.000
_cell.length_b   1.000
_cell.length_c   1.000
_cell.angle_alpha   90.00
_cell.angle_beta   90.00
_cell.angle_gamma   90.00
#
_symmetry.space_group_name_H-M   'P 1'
#
loop_
_entity.id
_entity.type
_entity.pdbx_description
1 polymer ?
#
loop_
_entity_poly.entity_id
_entity_poly.type
_entity_poly.pdbx_seq_one_letter_code
_entity_poly.pdbx_strand_id
1 'polypeptide(L)'
;KRRLVITDESGEKHEELIPKWRHLGVFEGEQVTRGEMIADGEPNPHDILRLQGVTRLADYLVREIQDVYRLQGVKINDKHIETIIRQMLKKVEVSDPGETGLLPGENLERSRLLDLNELATSKDKQIAQAEPLLLGITKASLATESFISAASFQETTRVLTEAAVKGLRDDLRGLKENVIVGRLIPAGTGYRHHTEQQQSREQELRMELQGLEQSAVSAGLGDDDGAADGPSEGEGDSAE
;
A
#
# COMPACT_ATOMS: atom_id res chain seq x y z
N LYS A 1 30.94 -22.59 3.92
CA LYS A 1 29.73 -22.07 4.60
C LYS A 1 29.41 -23.01 5.76
N ARG A 2 28.99 -22.51 6.92
CA ARG A 2 28.34 -23.27 8.00
C ARG A 2 26.83 -23.23 7.72
N ARG A 3 26.12 -24.31 7.98
CA ARG A 3 24.66 -24.37 7.81
C ARG A 3 24.03 -24.18 9.18
N LEU A 4 23.23 -23.14 9.33
CA LEU A 4 22.40 -22.92 10.51
C LEU A 4 21.00 -23.43 10.18
N VAL A 5 20.42 -24.22 11.08
CA VAL A 5 19.04 -24.71 10.95
C VAL A 5 18.29 -24.24 12.18
N ILE A 6 17.31 -23.37 11.97
CA ILE A 6 16.40 -22.90 13.01
C ILE A 6 15.13 -23.72 12.87
N THR A 7 14.71 -24.37 13.95
CA THR A 7 13.44 -25.13 13.99
C THR A 7 12.47 -24.31 14.82
N ASP A 8 11.30 -24.01 14.26
CA ASP A 8 10.23 -23.32 14.99
C ASP A 8 9.50 -24.27 15.97
N GLU A 9 8.55 -23.74 16.74
CA GLU A 9 7.72 -24.55 17.66
C GLU A 9 6.79 -25.52 16.90
N SER A 10 6.50 -25.26 15.63
CA SER A 10 5.65 -26.08 14.74
C SER A 10 6.41 -27.22 14.06
N GLY A 11 7.74 -27.27 14.18
CA GLY A 11 8.61 -28.24 13.53
C GLY A 11 9.07 -27.87 12.10
N GLU A 12 8.71 -26.69 11.60
CA GLU A 12 9.20 -26.11 10.35
C GLU A 12 10.68 -25.69 10.49
N LYS A 13 11.48 -26.04 9.49
CA LYS A 13 12.93 -25.81 9.49
C LYS A 13 13.30 -24.71 8.51
N HIS A 14 13.87 -23.63 9.03
CA HIS A 14 14.50 -22.57 8.25
C HIS A 14 16.01 -22.81 8.19
N GLU A 15 16.53 -23.11 7.00
CA GLU A 15 17.96 -23.30 6.78
C GLU A 15 18.60 -22.04 6.17
N GLU A 16 19.68 -21.57 6.78
CA GLU A 16 20.47 -20.46 6.23
C GLU A 16 21.97 -20.78 6.21
N LEU A 17 22.66 -20.32 5.16
CA LEU A 17 24.08 -20.55 4.94
C LEU A 17 24.92 -19.37 5.41
N ILE A 18 25.57 -19.53 6.55
CA ILE A 18 26.44 -18.50 7.12
C ILE A 18 27.89 -18.73 6.66
N PRO A 19 28.64 -17.70 6.22
CA PRO A 19 30.06 -17.84 5.91
C PRO A 19 30.87 -18.35 7.12
N LYS A 20 31.86 -19.23 6.91
CA LYS A 20 32.64 -19.84 8.01
C LYS A 20 33.49 -18.83 8.80
N TRP A 21 33.76 -17.66 8.21
CA TRP A 21 34.58 -16.61 8.80
C TRP A 21 33.80 -15.66 9.72
N ARG A 22 32.46 -15.71 9.72
CA ARG A 22 31.66 -14.96 10.69
C ARG A 22 31.60 -15.71 12.01
N HIS A 23 31.82 -14.98 13.11
CA HIS A 23 31.62 -15.49 14.45
C HIS A 23 30.12 -15.58 14.74
N LEU A 24 29.71 -16.67 15.37
CA LEU A 24 28.33 -16.91 15.79
C LEU A 24 28.24 -16.57 17.27
N GLY A 25 27.27 -15.73 17.63
CA GLY A 25 27.01 -15.34 19.02
C GLY A 25 26.14 -16.33 19.79
N VAL A 26 25.60 -17.34 19.10
CA VAL A 26 24.66 -18.33 19.65
C VAL A 26 25.29 -19.71 19.81
N PHE A 27 24.79 -20.46 20.77
CA PHE A 27 25.19 -21.85 21.02
C PHE A 27 24.21 -22.85 20.38
N GLU A 28 24.70 -24.07 20.13
CA GLU A 28 23.86 -25.15 19.63
C GLU A 28 22.84 -25.57 20.70
N GLY A 29 21.55 -25.52 20.36
CA GLY A 29 20.45 -25.80 21.28
C GLY A 29 19.93 -24.60 22.08
N GLU A 30 20.47 -23.40 21.84
CA GLU A 30 19.95 -22.15 22.40
C GLU A 30 18.64 -21.74 21.74
N GLN A 31 17.69 -21.21 22.53
CA GLN A 31 16.46 -20.63 22.01
C GLN A 31 16.72 -19.19 21.59
N VAL A 32 16.43 -18.89 20.33
CA VAL A 32 16.60 -17.54 19.74
C VAL A 32 15.24 -16.97 19.37
N THR A 33 15.11 -15.65 19.51
CA THR A 33 13.90 -14.92 19.13
C THR A 33 13.97 -14.43 17.67
N ARG A 34 12.81 -14.30 17.01
CA ARG A 34 12.77 -13.78 15.63
C ARG A 34 13.36 -12.37 15.58
N GLY A 35 14.37 -12.20 14.74
CA GLY A 35 15.07 -10.91 14.56
C GLY A 35 16.25 -10.69 15.51
N GLU A 36 16.64 -11.69 16.30
CA GLU A 36 17.86 -11.65 17.10
C GLU A 36 19.12 -11.75 16.23
N MET A 37 20.20 -11.10 16.66
CA MET A 37 21.47 -11.12 15.93
C MET A 37 22.24 -12.41 16.25
N ILE A 38 22.32 -13.30 15.25
CA ILE A 38 22.91 -14.64 15.41
C ILE A 38 24.41 -14.67 15.06
N ALA A 39 24.85 -13.77 14.19
CA ALA A 39 26.23 -13.70 13.71
C ALA A 39 26.71 -12.25 13.68
N ASP A 40 28.00 -12.04 13.90
CA ASP A 40 28.62 -10.72 13.82
C ASP A 40 28.55 -10.16 12.38
N GLY A 41 28.19 -8.89 12.27
CA GLY A 41 28.18 -8.15 11.02
C GLY A 41 27.23 -6.96 11.04
N GLU A 42 27.32 -6.15 9.98
CA GLU A 42 26.38 -5.06 9.76
C GLU A 42 24.97 -5.63 9.50
N PRO A 43 23.94 -5.19 10.24
CA PRO A 43 22.57 -5.62 9.98
C PRO A 43 22.09 -5.12 8.62
N ASN A 44 21.42 -6.00 7.87
CA ASN A 44 20.83 -5.64 6.59
C ASN A 44 19.47 -4.95 6.80
N PRO A 45 19.24 -3.74 6.27
CA PRO A 45 17.95 -3.04 6.37
C PRO A 45 16.75 -3.86 5.90
N HIS A 46 16.91 -4.69 4.87
CA HIS A 46 15.83 -5.55 4.37
C HIS A 46 15.45 -6.66 5.38
N ASP A 47 16.44 -7.21 6.09
CA ASP A 47 16.21 -8.24 7.09
C ASP A 47 15.61 -7.64 8.37
N ILE A 48 16.03 -6.43 8.75
CA ILE A 48 15.41 -5.68 9.85
C ILE A 48 13.92 -5.45 9.54
N LEU A 49 13.58 -5.05 8.32
CA LEU A 49 12.18 -4.84 7.93
C LEU A 49 11.36 -6.12 8.06
N ARG A 50 11.86 -7.23 7.49
CA ARG A 50 11.14 -8.51 7.43
C ARG A 50 11.01 -9.18 8.80
N LEU A 51 12.00 -9.00 9.68
CA LEU A 51 12.06 -9.70 10.96
C LEU A 51 11.58 -8.85 12.14
N GLN A 52 11.87 -7.56 12.14
CA GLN A 52 11.62 -6.65 13.28
C GLN A 52 10.56 -5.56 12.96
N GLY A 53 10.17 -5.41 11.70
CA GLY A 53 9.11 -4.49 11.27
C GLY A 53 9.57 -3.06 11.02
N VAL A 54 8.61 -2.21 10.63
CA VAL A 54 8.85 -0.85 10.16
C VAL A 54 9.46 0.06 11.22
N THR A 55 8.97 0.00 12.47
CA THR A 55 9.42 0.89 13.55
C THR A 55 10.89 0.68 13.87
N ARG A 56 11.31 -0.59 14.02
CA ARG A 56 12.71 -0.96 14.28
C ARG A 56 13.64 -0.54 13.15
N LEU A 57 13.20 -0.69 11.90
CA LEU A 57 13.95 -0.22 10.74
C LEU A 57 14.10 1.30 10.75
N ALA A 58 13.02 2.04 11.00
CA ALA A 58 13.05 3.50 11.02
C ALA A 58 14.03 4.01 12.10
N ASP A 59 13.97 3.44 13.30
CA ASP A 59 14.89 3.79 14.39
C ASP A 59 16.35 3.50 14.02
N TYR A 60 16.62 2.35 13.40
CA TYR A 60 17.96 1.99 12.93
C TYR A 60 18.47 3.00 11.89
N LEU A 61 17.69 3.27 10.83
CA LEU A 61 18.09 4.21 9.77
C LEU A 61 18.28 5.64 10.28
N VAL A 62 17.40 6.12 11.18
CA VAL A 62 17.56 7.45 11.78
C VAL A 62 18.85 7.52 12.56
N ARG A 63 19.18 6.52 13.39
CA ARG A 63 20.42 6.51 14.19
C ARG A 63 21.67 6.50 13.30
N GLU A 64 21.75 5.59 12.34
CA GLU A 64 22.91 5.47 11.44
C GLU A 64 23.16 6.77 10.65
N ILE A 65 22.10 7.35 10.09
CA ILE A 65 22.22 8.61 9.34
C ILE A 65 22.60 9.76 10.28
N GLN A 66 21.97 9.85 11.45
CA GLN A 66 22.24 10.90 12.42
C GLN A 66 23.67 10.83 12.97
N ASP A 67 24.25 9.64 13.12
CA ASP A 67 25.62 9.44 13.60
C ASP A 67 26.64 10.00 12.62
N VAL A 68 26.42 9.86 11.31
CA VAL A 68 27.25 10.49 10.27
C VAL A 68 27.16 12.01 10.33
N TYR A 69 25.96 12.58 10.46
CA TYR A 69 25.79 14.04 10.58
C TYR A 69 26.40 14.59 11.88
N ARG A 70 26.22 13.87 13.00
CA ARG A 70 26.83 14.21 14.29
C ARG A 70 28.35 14.19 14.20
N LEU A 71 28.93 13.20 13.53
CA LEU A 71 30.37 13.10 13.32
C LEU A 71 30.92 14.31 12.54
N GLN A 72 30.15 14.83 11.58
CA GLN A 72 30.51 16.03 10.82
C GLN A 72 30.17 17.35 11.54
N GLY A 73 29.61 17.28 12.77
CA GLY A 73 29.23 18.45 13.55
C GLY A 73 27.99 19.18 13.03
N VAL A 74 27.24 18.59 12.10
CA VAL A 74 26.03 19.17 11.51
C VAL A 74 24.81 18.72 12.28
N LYS A 75 23.99 19.68 12.74
CA LYS A 75 22.74 19.40 13.44
C LYS A 75 21.59 19.30 12.44
N ILE A 76 20.92 18.16 12.39
CA ILE A 76 19.69 17.94 11.62
C ILE A 76 18.62 17.35 12.55
N ASN A 77 17.36 17.72 12.34
CA ASN A 77 16.24 17.19 13.10
C ASN A 77 15.77 15.85 12.49
N ASP A 78 15.59 14.85 13.35
CA ASP A 78 15.16 13.49 13.00
C ASP A 78 13.90 13.48 12.11
N LYS A 79 12.98 14.44 12.30
CA LYS A 79 11.75 14.60 11.49
C LYS A 79 12.01 14.65 9.99
N HIS A 80 13.14 15.22 9.56
CA HIS A 80 13.49 15.28 8.15
C HIS A 80 13.89 13.91 7.61
N ILE A 81 14.67 13.15 8.40
CA ILE A 81 15.12 11.81 8.05
C ILE A 81 13.91 10.85 8.03
N GLU A 82 13.06 10.91 9.05
CA GLU A 82 11.81 10.13 9.12
C GLU A 82 10.89 10.40 7.93
N THR A 83 10.79 11.66 7.50
CA THR A 83 9.98 12.02 6.34
C THR A 83 10.51 11.38 5.06
N ILE A 84 11.84 11.25 4.91
CA ILE A 84 12.47 10.55 3.78
C ILE A 84 12.26 9.04 3.89
N ILE A 85 12.47 8.44 5.07
CA ILE A 85 12.25 7.01 5.31
C ILE A 85 10.80 6.62 5.02
N ARG A 86 9.83 7.48 5.37
CA ARG A 86 8.42 7.29 5.00
C ARG A 86 8.23 7.16 3.48
N GLN A 87 8.96 7.94 2.68
CA GLN A 87 8.90 7.81 1.21
C GLN A 87 9.55 6.52 0.71
N MET A 88 10.61 6.05 1.36
CA MET A 88 11.27 4.78 1.03
C MET A 88 10.39 3.55 1.32
N LEU A 89 9.42 3.67 2.23
CA LEU A 89 8.48 2.62 2.67
C LEU A 89 7.05 2.81 2.13
N LYS A 90 6.88 3.64 1.09
CA LYS A 90 5.56 3.98 0.55
C LYS A 90 4.86 2.79 -0.13
N LYS A 91 5.65 1.81 -0.60
CA LYS A 91 5.17 0.65 -1.36
C LYS A 91 5.07 -0.60 -0.49
N VAL A 92 4.15 -1.48 -0.87
CA VAL A 92 3.91 -2.78 -0.26
C VAL A 92 3.83 -3.83 -1.38
N GLU A 93 4.25 -5.05 -1.06
CA GLU A 93 4.16 -6.21 -1.94
C GLU A 93 3.08 -7.16 -1.42
N VAL A 94 2.13 -7.54 -2.28
CA VAL A 94 1.00 -8.40 -1.89
C VAL A 94 1.49 -9.82 -1.60
N SER A 95 1.31 -10.28 -0.37
CA SER A 95 1.61 -11.66 0.03
C SER A 95 0.41 -12.57 -0.21
N ASP A 96 -0.79 -12.10 0.15
CA ASP A 96 -2.06 -12.80 -0.08
C ASP A 96 -3.09 -11.79 -0.64
N PRO A 97 -3.59 -11.97 -1.87
CA PRO A 97 -4.55 -11.05 -2.47
C PRO A 97 -5.95 -11.10 -1.86
N GLY A 98 -6.30 -12.17 -1.11
CA GLY A 98 -7.66 -12.39 -0.62
C GLY A 98 -8.70 -12.29 -1.76
N GLU A 99 -9.77 -11.53 -1.54
CA GLU A 99 -10.84 -11.28 -2.52
C GLU A 99 -10.88 -9.84 -3.04
N THR A 100 -9.73 -9.15 -3.00
CA THR A 100 -9.61 -7.74 -3.40
C THR A 100 -9.36 -7.54 -4.90
N GLY A 101 -9.08 -8.62 -5.64
CA GLY A 101 -8.73 -8.58 -7.07
C GLY A 101 -7.27 -8.22 -7.35
N LEU A 102 -6.43 -8.13 -6.32
CA LEU A 102 -4.98 -7.98 -6.46
C LEU A 102 -4.31 -9.28 -6.90
N LEU A 103 -3.08 -9.18 -7.41
CA LEU A 103 -2.26 -10.34 -7.74
C LEU A 103 -1.17 -10.57 -6.67
N PRO A 104 -0.84 -11.84 -6.35
CA PRO A 104 0.29 -12.13 -5.47
C PRO A 104 1.60 -11.63 -6.08
N GLY A 105 2.44 -10.97 -5.28
CA GLY A 105 3.68 -10.32 -5.73
C GLY A 105 3.47 -8.97 -6.43
N GLU A 106 2.24 -8.47 -6.52
CA GLU A 106 1.98 -7.14 -7.04
C GLU A 106 2.49 -6.07 -6.08
N ASN A 107 3.10 -5.01 -6.65
CA ASN A 107 3.59 -3.86 -5.89
C ASN A 107 2.65 -2.67 -6.05
N LEU A 108 2.11 -2.18 -4.94
CA LEU A 108 1.20 -1.03 -4.91
C LEU A 108 1.53 -0.06 -3.79
N GLU A 109 0.89 1.11 -3.80
CA GLU A 109 1.01 2.05 -2.68
C GLU A 109 0.26 1.54 -1.45
N ARG A 110 0.83 1.76 -0.27
CA ARG A 110 0.21 1.37 0.99
C ARG A 110 -1.18 1.99 1.18
N SER A 111 -1.36 3.25 0.76
CA SER A 111 -2.67 3.93 0.80
C SER A 111 -3.71 3.18 -0.03
N ARG A 112 -3.37 2.85 -1.27
CA ARG A 112 -4.27 2.12 -2.18
C ARG A 112 -4.65 0.74 -1.66
N LEU A 113 -3.72 0.02 -1.02
CA LEU A 113 -4.03 -1.25 -0.37
C LEU A 113 -5.07 -1.05 0.75
N LEU A 114 -4.90 -0.01 1.58
CA LEU A 114 -5.84 0.29 2.66
C LEU A 114 -7.24 0.61 2.11
N ASP A 115 -7.33 1.42 1.05
CA ASP A 115 -8.60 1.76 0.40
C ASP A 115 -9.31 0.50 -0.16
N LEU A 116 -8.55 -0.39 -0.82
CA LEU A 116 -9.10 -1.65 -1.35
C LEU A 116 -9.55 -2.60 -0.24
N ASN A 117 -8.80 -2.67 0.86
CA ASN A 117 -9.15 -3.49 2.02
C ASN A 117 -10.39 -2.94 2.74
N GLU A 118 -10.54 -1.63 2.84
CA GLU A 118 -11.75 -1.00 3.39
C GLU A 118 -12.99 -1.34 2.54
N LEU A 119 -12.87 -1.27 1.21
CA LEU A 119 -13.93 -1.70 0.29
C LEU A 119 -14.25 -3.18 0.39
N ALA A 120 -13.25 -4.05 0.53
CA ALA A 120 -13.46 -5.49 0.72
C ALA A 120 -14.18 -5.79 2.03
N THR A 121 -13.76 -5.12 3.11
CA THR A 121 -14.40 -5.22 4.43
C THR A 121 -15.87 -4.78 4.37
N SER A 122 -16.18 -3.69 3.65
CA SER A 122 -17.56 -3.23 3.47
C SER A 122 -18.49 -4.21 2.72
N LYS A 123 -17.90 -5.18 2.02
CA LYS A 123 -18.59 -6.22 1.24
C LYS A 123 -18.49 -7.60 1.89
N ASP A 124 -18.06 -7.67 3.15
CA ASP A 124 -17.81 -8.91 3.89
C ASP A 124 -16.87 -9.89 3.16
N LYS A 125 -15.90 -9.34 2.42
CA LYS A 125 -14.90 -10.11 1.66
C LYS A 125 -13.57 -10.24 2.40
N GLN A 126 -12.79 -11.24 2.02
CA GLN A 126 -11.44 -11.42 2.55
C GLN A 126 -10.51 -10.28 2.11
N ILE A 127 -9.87 -9.63 3.07
CA ILE A 127 -8.89 -8.55 2.85
C ILE A 127 -7.58 -9.10 2.29
N ALA A 128 -6.84 -8.26 1.56
CA ALA A 128 -5.50 -8.58 1.11
C ALA A 128 -4.47 -8.35 2.23
N GLN A 129 -3.51 -9.26 2.32
CA GLN A 129 -2.31 -9.11 3.14
C GLN A 129 -1.13 -8.70 2.24
N ALA A 130 -0.30 -7.80 2.76
CA ALA A 130 0.88 -7.32 2.07
C ALA A 130 2.01 -7.03 3.05
N GLU A 131 3.23 -7.19 2.58
CA GLU A 131 4.43 -6.88 3.33
C GLU A 131 5.01 -5.53 2.88
N PRO A 132 5.51 -4.69 3.81
CA PRO A 132 6.16 -3.43 3.43
C PRO A 132 7.41 -3.69 2.59
N LEU A 133 7.61 -2.88 1.55
CA LEU A 133 8.76 -2.98 0.68
C LEU A 133 9.69 -1.77 0.88
N LEU A 134 10.92 -2.02 1.31
CA LEU A 134 11.96 -0.99 1.39
C LEU A 134 12.54 -0.71 0.01
N LEU A 135 12.36 0.50 -0.49
CA LEU A 135 12.93 0.97 -1.75
C LEU A 135 13.99 2.06 -1.50
N GLY A 136 15.10 1.99 -2.23
CA GLY A 136 16.06 3.11 -2.27
C GLY A 136 15.42 4.37 -2.85
N ILE A 137 15.92 5.56 -2.45
CA ILE A 137 15.32 6.87 -2.79
C ILE A 137 15.09 7.04 -4.29
N THR A 138 16.06 6.64 -5.13
CA THR A 138 15.96 6.70 -6.59
C THR A 138 14.83 5.82 -7.12
N LYS A 139 14.73 4.58 -6.63
CA LYS A 139 13.69 3.63 -7.06
C LYS A 139 12.31 4.05 -6.55
N ALA A 140 12.22 4.54 -5.31
CA ALA A 140 10.98 5.10 -4.76
C ALA A 140 10.48 6.32 -5.56
N SER A 141 11.39 7.18 -6.03
CA SER A 141 11.06 8.36 -6.84
C SER A 141 10.57 8.02 -8.25
N LEU A 142 11.10 6.95 -8.85
CA LEU A 142 10.65 6.44 -10.15
C LEU A 142 9.32 5.68 -10.06
N ALA A 143 9.02 5.07 -8.91
CA ALA A 143 7.81 4.28 -8.68
C ALA A 143 6.58 5.13 -8.26
N THR A 144 6.56 6.42 -8.60
CA THR A 144 5.44 7.33 -8.31
C THR A 144 4.28 7.08 -9.28
N GLU A 145 3.06 7.43 -8.87
CA GLU A 145 1.85 7.23 -9.71
C GLU A 145 1.83 8.17 -10.92
N SER A 146 2.38 9.37 -10.78
CA SER A 146 2.48 10.31 -11.88
C SER A 146 3.65 9.97 -12.78
N PHE A 147 3.33 9.55 -14.00
CA PHE A 147 4.33 9.33 -15.04
C PHE A 147 4.99 10.65 -15.48
N ILE A 148 4.32 11.80 -15.36
CA ILE A 148 4.89 13.13 -15.65
C ILE A 148 5.98 13.48 -14.63
N SER A 149 5.69 13.26 -13.35
CA SER A 149 6.66 13.46 -12.26
C SER A 149 7.82 12.47 -12.35
N ALA A 150 7.55 11.20 -12.64
CA ALA A 150 8.57 10.17 -12.81
C ALA A 150 9.48 10.45 -14.02
N ALA A 151 8.90 10.73 -15.19
CA ALA A 151 9.66 11.00 -16.42
C ALA A 151 10.57 12.23 -16.27
N SER A 152 10.13 13.26 -15.56
CA SER A 152 10.93 14.45 -15.30
C SER A 152 12.06 14.25 -14.28
N PHE A 153 12.17 13.09 -13.64
CA PHE A 153 13.28 12.76 -12.74
C PHE A 153 14.41 12.06 -13.51
N GLN A 154 14.16 10.85 -14.00
CA GLN A 154 15.11 10.03 -14.76
C GLN A 154 14.35 9.10 -15.72
N GLU A 155 15.08 8.44 -16.63
CA GLU A 155 14.55 7.37 -17.51
C GLU A 155 13.34 7.78 -18.37
N THR A 156 13.33 9.04 -18.85
CA THR A 156 12.25 9.66 -19.63
C THR A 156 11.65 8.75 -20.70
N THR A 157 12.49 8.18 -21.57
CA THR A 157 12.05 7.31 -22.67
C THR A 157 11.30 6.09 -22.15
N ARG A 158 11.84 5.39 -21.14
CA ARG A 158 11.23 4.18 -20.58
C ARG A 158 9.87 4.48 -19.95
N VAL A 159 9.81 5.54 -19.13
CA VAL A 159 8.58 5.93 -18.41
C VAL A 159 7.47 6.33 -19.38
N LEU A 160 7.79 7.14 -20.39
CA LEU A 160 6.79 7.60 -21.37
C LEU A 160 6.30 6.46 -22.28
N THR A 161 7.19 5.55 -22.71
CA THR A 161 6.77 4.39 -23.49
C THR A 161 5.86 3.47 -22.68
N GLU A 162 6.19 3.19 -21.42
CA GLU A 162 5.36 2.36 -20.54
C GLU A 162 3.99 2.99 -20.28
N ALA A 163 3.96 4.30 -20.02
CA ALA A 163 2.71 5.05 -19.84
C ALA A 163 1.84 5.05 -21.11
N ALA A 164 2.45 5.21 -22.29
CA ALA A 164 1.74 5.20 -23.58
C ALA A 164 1.15 3.82 -23.89
N VAL A 165 1.90 2.74 -23.66
CA VAL A 165 1.44 1.36 -23.90
C VAL A 165 0.31 0.98 -22.95
N LYS A 166 0.39 1.41 -21.68
CA LYS A 166 -0.66 1.17 -20.67
C LYS A 166 -1.84 2.14 -20.77
N GLY A 167 -1.75 3.18 -21.58
CA GLY A 167 -2.78 4.23 -21.68
C GLY A 167 -3.01 4.99 -20.37
N LEU A 168 -1.95 5.21 -19.59
CA LEU A 168 -2.06 5.85 -18.28
C LEU A 168 -2.53 7.30 -18.40
N ARG A 169 -3.30 7.75 -17.41
CA ARG A 169 -3.73 9.13 -17.24
C ARG A 169 -3.16 9.68 -15.94
N ASP A 170 -2.79 10.95 -15.96
CA ASP A 170 -2.22 11.65 -14.81
C ASP A 170 -3.26 12.62 -14.24
N ASP A 171 -3.57 12.46 -12.95
CA ASP A 171 -4.57 13.26 -12.24
C ASP A 171 -4.03 14.63 -11.76
N LEU A 172 -2.73 14.91 -11.94
CA LEU A 172 -2.08 16.16 -11.53
C LEU A 172 -2.26 16.45 -10.03
N ARG A 173 -2.12 15.44 -9.18
CA ARG A 173 -2.24 15.59 -7.71
C ARG A 173 -0.92 16.02 -7.07
N GLY A 174 0.19 15.88 -7.78
CA GLY A 174 1.53 16.16 -7.29
C GLY A 174 1.97 17.61 -7.49
N LEU A 175 3.02 18.00 -6.76
CA LEU A 175 3.63 19.32 -6.89
C LEU A 175 4.27 19.50 -8.27
N LYS A 176 5.05 18.52 -8.72
CA LYS A 176 5.90 18.64 -9.91
C LYS A 176 5.09 18.63 -11.20
N GLU A 177 4.07 17.78 -11.29
CA GLU A 177 3.09 17.80 -12.39
C GLU A 177 2.48 19.18 -12.62
N ASN A 178 1.96 19.80 -11.56
CA ASN A 178 1.29 21.09 -11.65
C ASN A 178 2.26 22.20 -12.08
N VAL A 179 3.50 22.17 -11.57
CA VAL A 179 4.55 23.12 -12.02
C VAL A 179 4.84 22.94 -13.51
N ILE A 180 5.00 21.71 -14.00
CA ILE A 180 5.30 21.42 -15.40
C ILE A 180 4.17 21.89 -16.33
N VAL A 181 2.91 21.70 -15.91
CA VAL A 181 1.72 22.08 -16.68
C VAL A 181 1.38 23.58 -16.54
N GLY A 182 1.99 24.29 -15.58
CA GLY A 182 1.74 25.72 -15.33
C GLY A 182 0.47 26.00 -14.51
N ARG A 183 0.02 25.04 -13.70
CA ARG A 183 -1.10 25.19 -12.74
C ARG A 183 -0.58 25.56 -11.35
N LEU A 184 -1.47 26.08 -10.50
CA LEU A 184 -1.16 26.29 -9.09
C LEU A 184 -0.79 24.95 -8.43
N ILE A 185 0.24 24.96 -7.59
CA ILE A 185 0.65 23.76 -6.85
C ILE A 185 -0.35 23.44 -5.71
N PRO A 186 -0.59 22.16 -5.39
CA PRO A 186 -1.49 21.74 -4.32
C PRO A 186 -0.83 21.87 -2.92
N ALA A 187 -0.13 22.97 -2.66
CA ALA A 187 0.50 23.27 -1.39
C ALA A 187 0.48 24.78 -1.11
N GLY A 188 0.64 25.16 0.17
CA GLY A 188 0.62 26.55 0.60
C GLY A 188 -0.70 27.24 0.24
N THR A 189 -0.63 28.39 -0.44
CA THR A 189 -1.82 29.15 -0.88
C THR A 189 -2.63 28.40 -1.94
N GLY A 190 -1.99 27.58 -2.78
CA GLY A 190 -2.66 26.79 -3.80
C GLY A 190 -3.47 25.62 -3.23
N TYR A 191 -3.19 25.19 -1.98
CA TYR A 191 -3.93 24.11 -1.33
C TYR A 191 -5.43 24.40 -1.26
N ARG A 192 -5.82 25.62 -0.85
CA ARG A 192 -7.24 26.02 -0.77
C ARG A 192 -7.96 25.90 -2.10
N HIS A 193 -7.33 26.39 -3.18
CA HIS A 193 -7.90 26.29 -4.53
C HIS A 193 -8.11 24.84 -4.98
N HIS A 194 -7.17 23.95 -4.68
CA HIS A 194 -7.30 22.53 -4.99
C HIS A 194 -8.37 21.85 -4.14
N THR A 195 -8.44 22.16 -2.84
CA THR A 195 -9.48 21.62 -1.94
C THR A 195 -10.88 22.08 -2.35
N GLU A 196 -11.06 23.36 -2.67
CA GLU A 196 -12.34 23.91 -3.15
C GLU A 196 -12.77 23.26 -4.47
N GLN A 197 -11.85 23.10 -5.42
CA GLN A 197 -12.13 22.41 -6.70
C GLN A 197 -12.48 20.93 -6.50
N GLN A 198 -11.81 20.24 -5.58
CA GLN A 198 -12.15 18.85 -5.26
C GLN A 198 -13.53 18.75 -4.65
N GLN A 199 -13.86 19.63 -3.70
CA GLN A 199 -15.18 19.68 -3.06
C GLN A 199 -16.29 20.04 -4.03
N SER A 200 -16.08 21.03 -4.91
CA SER A 200 -17.09 21.41 -5.91
C SER A 200 -17.35 20.26 -6.87
N ARG A 201 -16.30 19.57 -7.31
CA ARG A 201 -16.41 18.42 -8.21
C ARG A 201 -17.08 17.22 -7.54
N GLU A 202 -16.79 16.97 -6.26
CA GLU A 202 -17.45 15.94 -5.48
C GLU A 202 -18.94 16.26 -5.27
N GLN A 203 -19.28 17.53 -5.03
CA GLN A 203 -20.67 17.97 -4.93
C GLN A 203 -21.43 17.83 -6.24
N GLU A 204 -20.84 18.23 -7.36
CA GLU A 204 -21.40 18.05 -8.70
C GLU A 204 -21.69 16.57 -9.00
N LEU A 205 -20.72 15.69 -8.76
CA LEU A 205 -20.89 14.25 -8.91
C LEU A 205 -21.99 13.68 -8.00
N ARG A 206 -22.07 14.14 -6.75
CA ARG A 206 -23.14 13.75 -5.83
C ARG A 206 -24.51 14.17 -6.32
N MET A 207 -24.65 15.39 -6.83
CA MET A 207 -25.91 15.89 -7.39
C MET A 207 -26.30 15.13 -8.65
N GLU A 208 -25.35 14.81 -9.52
CA GLU A 208 -25.58 14.02 -10.73
C GLU A 208 -26.03 12.59 -10.40
N LEU A 209 -25.37 11.93 -9.44
CA LEU A 209 -25.77 10.60 -8.94
C LEU A 209 -27.17 10.62 -8.33
N GLN A 210 -27.50 11.62 -7.52
CA GLN A 210 -28.85 11.77 -6.96
C GLN A 210 -29.90 12.00 -8.04
N GLY A 211 -29.57 12.77 -9.09
CA GLY A 211 -30.45 12.96 -10.25
C GLY A 211 -30.68 11.66 -11.04
N LEU A 212 -29.64 10.84 -11.20
CA LEU A 212 -29.73 9.51 -11.81
C LEU A 212 -30.54 8.53 -10.97
N GLU A 213 -30.38 8.54 -9.65
CA GLU A 213 -31.19 7.74 -8.72
C GLU A 213 -32.67 8.16 -8.77
N GLN A 214 -32.97 9.46 -8.72
CA GLN A 214 -34.35 9.96 -8.81
C GLN A 214 -35.00 9.62 -10.15
N SER A 215 -34.24 9.70 -11.25
CA SER A 215 -34.75 9.33 -12.58
C SER A 215 -34.94 7.81 -12.71
N ALA A 216 -34.05 6.99 -12.15
CA ALA A 216 -34.21 5.54 -12.09
C ALA A 216 -35.45 5.12 -11.26
N VAL A 217 -35.70 5.79 -10.13
CA VAL A 217 -36.91 5.57 -9.31
C VAL A 217 -38.17 6.01 -10.07
N SER A 218 -38.11 7.10 -10.83
CA SER A 218 -39.25 7.56 -11.65
C SER A 218 -39.53 6.70 -12.89
N ALA A 219 -38.52 5.95 -13.37
CA ALA A 219 -38.63 5.08 -14.54
C ALA A 219 -39.20 3.69 -14.23
N GLY A 220 -39.59 3.41 -12.97
CA GLY A 220 -40.40 2.23 -12.62
C GLY A 220 -39.69 0.88 -12.69
N LEU A 221 -38.39 0.82 -12.36
CA LEU A 221 -37.66 -0.44 -12.13
C LEU A 221 -37.54 -0.78 -10.63
N GLY A 222 -38.49 -0.31 -9.82
CA GLY A 222 -38.67 -0.79 -8.46
C GLY A 222 -39.48 -2.07 -8.47
N ASP A 223 -38.86 -3.16 -8.03
CA ASP A 223 -39.42 -4.46 -7.66
C ASP A 223 -40.89 -4.71 -8.03
N ASP A 224 -41.09 -5.54 -9.05
CA ASP A 224 -42.28 -6.38 -9.17
C ASP A 224 -42.23 -7.46 -8.09
N ASP A 225 -42.48 -7.07 -6.83
CA ASP A 225 -42.87 -7.99 -5.78
C ASP A 225 -44.37 -8.27 -5.95
N GLY A 226 -44.67 -9.07 -6.97
CA GLY A 226 -45.98 -9.58 -7.30
C GLY A 226 -46.52 -10.48 -6.19
N ALA A 227 -47.44 -9.90 -5.41
CA ALA A 227 -48.46 -10.53 -4.57
C ALA A 227 -48.65 -12.06 -4.75
N ALA A 228 -48.30 -12.83 -3.73
CA ALA A 228 -48.89 -14.13 -3.46
C ALA A 228 -50.01 -13.96 -2.42
N ASP A 229 -51.17 -13.45 -2.85
CA ASP A 229 -52.42 -13.57 -2.10
C ASP A 229 -53.26 -14.68 -2.76
N GLY A 230 -53.36 -15.83 -2.09
CA GLY A 230 -54.07 -17.02 -2.59
C GLY A 230 -55.57 -16.91 -2.31
N PRO A 231 -56.46 -17.30 -3.24
CA PRO A 231 -57.89 -17.14 -3.02
C PRO A 231 -58.44 -18.23 -2.09
N SER A 232 -59.27 -17.80 -1.15
CA SER A 232 -60.18 -18.64 -0.39
C SER A 232 -61.46 -18.94 -1.19
N GLU A 233 -61.96 -20.17 -0.97
CA GLU A 233 -63.32 -20.68 -1.20
C GLU A 233 -63.62 -21.43 -2.51
N GLY A 234 -64.05 -22.68 -2.31
CA GLY A 234 -64.66 -23.59 -3.29
C GLY A 234 -65.16 -24.83 -2.56
N GLU A 235 -66.42 -24.79 -2.13
CA GLU A 235 -67.19 -25.91 -1.58
C GLU A 235 -67.16 -27.15 -2.47
N GLY A 236 -67.15 -28.33 -1.85
CA GLY A 236 -67.28 -29.64 -2.49
C GLY A 236 -67.78 -30.67 -1.50
N ASP A 237 -69.09 -30.87 -1.54
CA ASP A 237 -69.94 -31.76 -0.75
C ASP A 237 -69.59 -33.26 -0.88
N SER A 238 -70.02 -34.01 0.14
CA SER A 238 -70.46 -35.42 0.13
C SER A 238 -69.49 -36.63 0.14
N ALA A 239 -69.65 -37.39 1.23
CA ALA A 239 -69.88 -38.85 1.30
C ALA A 239 -68.74 -39.85 1.00
N GLU A 240 -68.14 -40.44 2.04
CA GLU A 240 -68.42 -41.77 2.63
C GLU A 240 -67.32 -42.17 3.64
#